data_AF-K2PMF8-F1
#
_entry.id   AF-K2PMF8-F1
#
_cell.length_a   1.000
_cell.length_b   1.000
_cell.length_c   1.000
_cell.angle_alpha   90.00
_cell.angle_beta   90.00
_cell.angle_gamma   90.00
#
_symmetry.space_group_name_H-M   'P 1'
#
loop_
_entity.id
_entity.type
_entity.pdbx_description
1 polymer ?
#
loop_
_entity_poly.entity_id
_entity_poly.type
_entity_poly.pdbx_seq_one_letter_code
_entity_poly.pdbx_strand_id
1 'polypeptide(L)'
;MSDISAKWVPGSDCNTAWNVFTQTNWAAIGFEKIDNPSFSQLKAGDIFFISARDGLSTGHVGIVASVANGNVVTYEQNVLGAMYVQELPEANSWSWYNSFSGIVRKKADSNNNSNNNNKGEEEMMLLKIVDTTGPHKGKWFISNGTHLRYIRTPRMLSSYQNQYAKMNLKIDNIYSSELFGKKGEFDEKNVIW
;
A
#
# COMPACT_ATOMS: atom_id res chain seq x y z
N MET A 1 -19.52 -28.68 4.34
CA MET A 1 -18.89 -27.38 4.07
C MET A 1 -18.69 -27.30 2.58
N SER A 2 -19.22 -26.28 1.91
CA SER A 2 -19.01 -26.09 0.48
C SER A 2 -17.51 -25.94 0.21
N ASP A 3 -16.99 -26.75 -0.70
CA ASP A 3 -15.60 -26.73 -1.14
C ASP A 3 -15.23 -25.32 -1.62
N ILE A 4 -14.52 -24.57 -0.77
CA ILE A 4 -13.77 -23.41 -1.24
C ILE A 4 -12.70 -23.98 -2.16
N SER A 5 -12.85 -23.81 -3.47
CA SER A 5 -11.77 -24.07 -4.43
C SER A 5 -10.74 -22.94 -4.34
N ALA A 6 -10.14 -22.75 -3.17
CA ALA A 6 -8.98 -21.89 -3.04
C ALA A 6 -7.85 -22.57 -3.81
N LYS A 7 -7.31 -21.90 -4.83
CA LYS A 7 -6.01 -22.28 -5.37
C LYS A 7 -5.01 -22.01 -4.25
N TRP A 8 -4.51 -23.08 -3.63
CA TRP A 8 -3.44 -23.00 -2.64
C TRP A 8 -2.25 -22.24 -3.22
N VAL A 9 -1.55 -21.48 -2.37
CA VAL A 9 -0.30 -20.84 -2.80
C VAL A 9 0.68 -21.93 -3.26
N PRO A 10 1.39 -21.74 -4.38
CA PRO A 10 2.27 -22.77 -4.91
C PRO A 10 3.27 -23.28 -3.88
N GLY A 11 3.27 -24.59 -3.68
CA GLY A 11 4.19 -25.28 -2.79
C GLY A 11 3.76 -25.39 -1.33
N SER A 12 2.57 -24.93 -0.92
CA SER A 12 2.10 -25.04 0.48
C SER A 12 0.74 -25.72 0.61
N ASP A 13 0.60 -26.56 1.64
CA ASP A 13 -0.67 -27.16 2.05
C ASP A 13 -1.60 -26.18 2.80
N CYS A 14 -1.06 -25.06 3.25
CA CYS A 14 -1.72 -24.01 4.04
C CYS A 14 -2.45 -24.52 5.29
N ASN A 15 -2.04 -25.67 5.83
CA ASN A 15 -2.66 -26.28 7.00
C ASN A 15 -2.35 -25.50 8.30
N THR A 16 -1.20 -24.83 8.34
CA THR A 16 -0.76 -23.99 9.46
C THR A 16 -0.13 -22.70 8.96
N ALA A 17 -0.11 -21.64 9.77
CA ALA A 17 0.60 -20.40 9.43
C ALA A 17 2.09 -20.68 9.20
N TRP A 18 2.66 -21.61 9.97
CA TRP A 18 4.05 -22.00 9.81
C TRP A 18 4.34 -22.79 8.52
N ASN A 19 3.40 -23.63 8.07
CA ASN A 19 3.51 -24.31 6.77
C ASN A 19 3.45 -23.31 5.61
N VAL A 20 2.58 -22.28 5.72
CA VAL A 20 2.55 -21.20 4.73
C VAL A 20 3.94 -20.55 4.60
N PHE A 21 4.61 -20.25 5.72
CA PHE A 21 5.97 -19.69 5.66
C PHE A 21 7.02 -20.65 5.08
N THR A 22 7.02 -21.90 5.52
CA THR A 22 8.11 -22.85 5.25
C THR A 22 8.00 -23.58 3.91
N GLN A 23 6.78 -23.83 3.43
CA GLN A 23 6.55 -24.63 2.23
C GLN A 23 6.31 -23.77 0.98
N THR A 24 5.69 -22.59 1.13
CA THR A 24 5.38 -21.73 -0.02
C THR A 24 6.65 -21.34 -0.78
N ASN A 25 6.61 -21.48 -2.11
CA ASN A 25 7.66 -20.96 -2.97
C ASN A 25 7.48 -19.45 -3.16
N TRP A 26 7.86 -18.68 -2.13
CA TRP A 26 7.71 -17.22 -2.09
C TRP A 26 8.38 -16.52 -3.27
N ALA A 27 9.54 -17.01 -3.70
CA ALA A 27 10.26 -16.45 -4.84
C ALA A 27 9.45 -16.58 -6.15
N ALA A 28 8.75 -17.70 -6.36
CA ALA A 28 7.93 -17.92 -7.54
C ALA A 28 6.73 -16.96 -7.63
N ILE A 29 6.32 -16.37 -6.51
CA ILE A 29 5.23 -15.39 -6.44
C ILE A 29 5.74 -13.95 -6.19
N GLY A 30 7.05 -13.70 -6.36
CA GLY A 30 7.63 -12.36 -6.31
C GLY A 30 7.92 -11.83 -4.90
N PHE A 31 8.07 -12.70 -3.91
CA PHE A 31 8.42 -12.35 -2.53
C PHE A 31 9.85 -12.79 -2.20
N GLU A 32 10.50 -12.04 -1.32
CA GLU A 32 11.69 -12.51 -0.60
C GLU A 32 11.30 -13.01 0.79
N LYS A 33 11.95 -14.11 1.20
CA LYS A 33 11.78 -14.75 2.50
C LYS A 33 13.04 -14.53 3.32
N ILE A 34 12.88 -14.14 4.58
CA ILE A 34 13.98 -13.95 5.54
C ILE A 34 13.65 -14.75 6.79
N ASP A 35 14.52 -15.69 7.12
CA ASP A 35 14.45 -16.49 8.35
C ASP A 35 15.09 -15.72 9.52
N ASN A 36 14.46 -15.76 10.69
CA ASN A 36 14.94 -15.13 11.93
C ASN A 36 15.42 -13.67 11.73
N PRO A 37 14.57 -12.76 11.21
CA PRO A 37 14.96 -11.38 10.95
C PRO A 37 15.37 -10.64 12.23
N SER A 38 16.45 -9.87 12.13
CA SER A 38 16.80 -8.86 13.12
C SER A 38 15.85 -7.66 13.06
N PHE A 39 15.79 -6.86 14.14
CA PHE A 39 15.00 -5.62 14.19
C PHE A 39 15.32 -4.69 13.00
N SER A 40 16.60 -4.53 12.65
CA SER A 40 17.05 -3.68 11.54
C SER A 40 16.62 -4.18 10.16
N GLN A 41 16.25 -5.46 10.04
CA GLN A 41 15.75 -6.01 8.78
C GLN A 41 14.27 -5.77 8.60
N LEU A 42 13.50 -5.50 9.66
CA LEU A 42 12.05 -5.32 9.60
C LEU A 42 11.66 -4.05 8.85
N LYS A 43 10.53 -4.11 8.15
CA LYS A 43 9.94 -2.99 7.43
C LYS A 43 8.42 -3.03 7.57
N ALA A 44 7.79 -1.85 7.51
CA ALA A 44 6.34 -1.78 7.35
C ALA A 44 5.91 -2.56 6.09
N GLY A 45 4.82 -3.33 6.20
CA GLY A 45 4.31 -4.19 5.14
C GLY A 45 4.88 -5.61 5.12
N ASP A 46 5.84 -5.94 5.98
CA ASP A 46 6.27 -7.33 6.15
C ASP A 46 5.11 -8.20 6.62
N ILE A 47 4.95 -9.37 6.02
CA ILE A 47 4.14 -10.44 6.59
C ILE A 47 5.07 -11.23 7.51
N PHE A 48 4.81 -11.19 8.81
CA PHE A 48 5.62 -11.92 9.80
C PHE A 48 5.00 -13.25 10.15
N PHE A 49 5.83 -14.20 10.57
CA PHE A 49 5.44 -15.51 11.03
C PHE A 49 6.11 -15.87 12.36
N ILE A 50 5.35 -16.50 13.24
CA ILE A 50 5.83 -17.18 14.45
C ILE A 50 5.76 -18.68 14.21
N SER A 51 6.83 -19.40 14.54
CA SER A 51 6.90 -20.84 14.35
C SER A 51 5.92 -21.58 15.25
N ALA A 52 5.43 -22.71 14.74
CA ALA A 52 4.71 -23.67 15.56
C ALA A 52 5.59 -24.14 16.73
N ARG A 53 4.99 -24.24 17.93
CA ARG A 53 5.64 -24.64 19.19
C ARG A 53 4.60 -25.05 20.22
N ASP A 54 5.03 -25.55 21.37
CA ASP A 54 4.14 -25.85 22.49
C ASP A 54 3.31 -24.61 22.86
N GLY A 55 1.98 -24.77 22.93
CA GLY A 55 1.04 -23.67 23.17
C GLY A 55 0.68 -22.82 21.93
N LEU A 56 1.34 -23.02 20.78
CA LEU A 56 1.03 -22.37 19.51
C LEU A 56 1.22 -23.36 18.35
N SER A 57 0.38 -24.38 18.28
CA SER A 57 0.58 -25.56 17.42
C SER A 57 0.53 -25.26 15.91
N THR A 58 -0.11 -24.18 15.49
CA THR A 58 -0.18 -23.78 14.07
C THR A 58 0.77 -22.64 13.71
N GLY A 59 1.52 -22.12 14.69
CA GLY A 59 2.23 -20.84 14.54
C GLY A 59 1.27 -19.65 14.56
N HIS A 60 1.79 -18.48 14.19
CA HIS A 60 1.00 -17.25 14.05
C HIS A 60 1.48 -16.44 12.84
N VAL A 61 0.62 -15.58 12.30
CA VAL A 61 0.92 -14.71 11.16
C VAL A 61 0.22 -13.37 11.34
N GLY A 62 0.88 -12.30 10.91
CA GLY A 62 0.32 -10.96 10.88
C GLY A 62 1.13 -10.05 9.96
N ILE A 63 0.86 -8.75 10.05
CA ILE A 63 1.55 -7.73 9.24
C ILE A 63 2.26 -6.75 10.16
N VAL A 64 3.49 -6.37 9.81
CA VAL A 64 4.19 -5.25 10.45
C VAL A 64 3.58 -3.95 9.94
N ALA A 65 2.90 -3.21 10.83
CA ALA A 65 2.28 -1.93 10.51
C ALA A 65 3.33 -0.80 10.45
N SER A 66 4.25 -0.77 11.41
CA SER A 66 5.35 0.20 11.43
C SER A 66 6.54 -0.29 12.24
N VAL A 67 7.72 0.27 11.94
CA VAL A 67 8.96 0.08 12.71
C VAL A 67 9.57 1.46 12.91
N ALA A 68 9.56 1.97 14.13
CA ALA A 68 10.05 3.30 14.44
C ALA A 68 10.51 3.39 15.90
N ASN A 69 11.59 4.15 16.15
CA ASN A 69 12.08 4.45 17.50
C ASN A 69 12.29 3.21 18.39
N GLY A 70 12.80 2.11 17.82
CA GLY A 70 13.00 0.86 18.55
C GLY A 70 11.73 0.05 18.82
N ASN A 71 10.57 0.50 18.30
CA ASN A 71 9.29 -0.16 18.46
C ASN A 71 8.79 -0.78 17.15
N VAL A 72 8.05 -1.89 17.27
CA VAL A 72 7.36 -2.56 16.17
C VAL A 72 5.87 -2.52 16.47
N VAL A 73 5.07 -2.01 15.54
CA VAL A 73 3.59 -2.08 15.60
C VAL A 73 3.13 -3.14 14.61
N THR A 74 2.16 -3.97 14.97
CA THR A 74 1.64 -5.03 14.11
C THR A 74 0.12 -4.95 13.94
N TYR A 75 -0.37 -5.51 12.84
CA TYR A 75 -1.76 -5.89 12.62
C TYR A 75 -1.89 -7.40 12.72
N GLU A 76 -2.69 -7.87 13.68
CA GLU A 76 -2.83 -9.30 13.99
C GLU A 76 -4.32 -9.66 14.17
N GLN A 77 -4.73 -10.84 13.71
CA GLN A 77 -6.07 -11.40 13.95
C GLN A 77 -5.96 -12.68 14.77
N ASN A 78 -7.00 -13.00 15.55
CA ASN A 78 -7.06 -14.20 16.37
C ASN A 78 -6.00 -14.23 17.50
N VAL A 79 -5.59 -13.04 17.94
CA VAL A 79 -4.78 -12.85 19.13
C VAL A 79 -5.70 -12.83 20.34
N LEU A 80 -5.40 -13.65 21.36
CA LEU A 80 -6.22 -13.81 22.57
C LEU A 80 -7.69 -14.18 22.28
N GLY A 81 -7.96 -14.86 21.15
CA GLY A 81 -9.30 -15.27 20.73
C GLY A 81 -10.12 -14.19 20.02
N ALA A 82 -9.58 -12.98 19.82
CA ALA A 82 -10.26 -11.93 19.07
C ALA A 82 -10.19 -12.21 17.57
N MET A 83 -11.30 -12.70 16.99
CA MET A 83 -11.40 -13.08 15.57
C MET A 83 -11.51 -11.87 14.60
N TYR A 84 -10.99 -10.71 14.98
CA TYR A 84 -10.91 -9.50 14.14
C TYR A 84 -9.49 -8.93 14.19
N VAL A 85 -9.14 -8.11 13.20
CA VAL A 85 -7.83 -7.47 13.14
C VAL A 85 -7.68 -6.45 14.28
N GLN A 86 -6.56 -6.52 14.97
CA GLN A 86 -6.17 -5.59 16.03
C GLN A 86 -4.83 -4.95 15.65
N GLU A 87 -4.71 -3.64 15.91
CA GLU A 87 -3.41 -2.96 15.93
C GLU A 87 -2.78 -3.14 17.31
N LEU A 88 -1.54 -3.66 17.35
CA LEU A 88 -0.83 -3.97 18.58
C LEU A 88 0.49 -3.21 18.63
N PRO A 89 0.54 -2.04 19.30
CA PRO A 89 1.71 -1.17 19.28
C PRO A 89 2.85 -1.57 20.22
N GLU A 90 2.58 -2.39 21.25
CA GLU A 90 3.58 -2.70 22.28
C GLU A 90 3.55 -4.18 22.69
N ALA A 91 2.36 -4.69 23.01
CA ALA A 91 2.13 -6.10 23.34
C ALA A 91 1.70 -6.85 22.07
N ASN A 92 2.67 -7.37 21.33
CA ASN A 92 2.46 -8.03 20.05
C ASN A 92 3.38 -9.23 19.87
N SER A 93 3.25 -9.93 18.74
CA SER A 93 4.05 -11.12 18.46
C SER A 93 5.57 -10.87 18.49
N TRP A 94 6.05 -9.66 18.19
CA TRP A 94 7.48 -9.36 18.31
C TRP A 94 7.94 -9.36 19.76
N SER A 95 7.23 -8.64 20.64
CA SER A 95 7.58 -8.51 22.05
C SER A 95 7.33 -9.79 22.85
N TRP A 96 6.27 -10.54 22.55
CA TRP A 96 5.95 -11.78 23.27
C TRP A 96 6.91 -12.94 22.97
N TYR A 97 7.40 -13.03 21.73
CA TYR A 97 8.28 -14.12 21.29
C TYR A 97 9.75 -13.70 21.14
N ASN A 98 10.07 -12.46 21.51
CA ASN A 98 11.41 -11.85 21.46
C ASN A 98 12.04 -11.83 20.04
N SER A 99 11.25 -12.09 19.00
CA SER A 99 11.58 -12.00 17.56
C SER A 99 10.44 -12.60 16.74
N PHE A 100 10.44 -12.31 15.43
CA PHE A 100 9.71 -13.14 14.47
C PHE A 100 10.55 -14.35 14.06
N SER A 101 9.91 -15.50 13.83
CA SER A 101 10.58 -16.69 13.29
C SER A 101 10.89 -16.53 11.80
N GLY A 102 10.11 -15.72 11.10
CA GLY A 102 10.31 -15.42 9.70
C GLY A 102 9.52 -14.21 9.25
N ILE A 103 9.98 -13.57 8.19
CA ILE A 103 9.20 -12.57 7.45
C ILE A 103 9.25 -12.89 5.96
N VAL A 104 8.20 -12.47 5.27
CA VAL A 104 8.19 -12.38 3.82
C VAL A 104 7.76 -10.98 3.43
N ARG A 105 8.35 -10.47 2.36
CA ARG A 105 7.96 -9.19 1.77
C ARG A 105 8.02 -9.27 0.27
N LYS A 106 7.23 -8.43 -0.39
CA LYS A 106 7.30 -8.32 -1.84
C LYS A 106 8.71 -7.89 -2.21
N LYS A 107 9.37 -8.66 -3.08
CA LYS A 107 10.69 -8.33 -3.56
C LYS A 107 10.56 -7.03 -4.34
N ALA A 108 11.36 -6.02 -3.99
CA ALA A 108 11.44 -4.82 -4.80
C ALA A 108 11.87 -5.26 -6.21
N ASP A 109 11.13 -4.85 -7.24
CA ASP A 109 11.55 -5.10 -8.62
C ASP A 109 12.97 -4.56 -8.76
N SER A 110 13.90 -5.43 -9.18
CA SER A 110 15.32 -5.10 -9.29
C SER A 110 15.55 -4.18 -10.49
N ASN A 111 15.02 -2.96 -10.42
CA ASN A 111 15.53 -1.81 -11.14
C ASN A 111 16.43 -1.06 -10.17
N ASN A 112 17.67 -1.55 -10.05
CA ASN A 112 18.79 -0.73 -9.59
C ASN A 112 19.04 0.35 -10.65
N ASN A 113 18.24 1.40 -10.58
CA ASN A 113 18.70 2.72 -10.97
C ASN A 113 18.41 3.59 -9.75
N SER A 114 19.48 4.07 -9.11
CA SER A 114 19.38 5.15 -8.15
C SER A 114 18.95 6.40 -8.90
N ASN A 115 17.66 6.47 -9.19
CA ASN A 115 16.90 7.67 -9.44
C ASN A 115 15.73 7.54 -8.50
N ASN A 116 15.61 8.47 -7.55
CA ASN A 116 14.44 8.66 -6.71
C ASN A 116 13.18 8.67 -7.59
N ASN A 117 12.57 7.51 -7.80
CA ASN A 117 11.33 7.37 -8.54
C ASN A 117 10.49 6.36 -7.75
N ASN A 118 9.78 6.90 -6.75
CA ASN A 118 8.59 6.31 -6.19
C ASN A 118 7.69 5.89 -7.36
N LYS A 119 7.61 4.58 -7.64
CA LYS A 119 6.72 4.06 -8.67
C LYS A 119 5.48 3.50 -7.99
N GLY A 120 4.43 4.33 -7.91
CA GLY A 120 3.06 3.85 -7.96
C GLY A 120 2.15 4.16 -6.77
N GLU A 121 2.44 5.15 -5.93
CA GLU A 121 1.33 6.01 -5.53
C GLU A 121 1.19 6.99 -6.69
N GLU A 122 0.11 6.84 -7.45
CA GLU A 122 -0.29 7.78 -8.49
C GLU A 122 -0.27 9.22 -7.92
N GLU A 123 0.84 9.94 -8.13
CA GLU A 123 1.10 11.21 -7.45
C GLU A 123 0.02 12.20 -7.88
N MET A 124 -0.88 12.53 -6.95
CA MET A 124 -1.97 13.44 -7.25
C MET A 124 -1.42 14.82 -7.56
N MET A 125 -1.87 15.41 -8.66
CA MET A 125 -1.49 16.76 -9.06
C MET A 125 -2.71 17.61 -9.38
N LEU A 126 -2.52 18.92 -9.23
CA LEU A 126 -3.48 19.92 -9.63
C LEU A 126 -3.16 20.38 -11.05
N LEU A 127 -4.18 20.39 -11.90
CA LEU A 127 -4.11 20.92 -13.25
C LEU A 127 -4.94 22.20 -13.33
N LYS A 128 -4.30 23.30 -13.69
CA LYS A 128 -4.94 24.59 -13.91
C LYS A 128 -5.10 24.84 -15.39
N ILE A 129 -6.33 25.03 -15.85
CA ILE A 129 -6.58 25.46 -17.22
C ILE A 129 -6.13 26.92 -17.41
N VAL A 130 -5.19 27.14 -18.32
CA VAL A 130 -4.66 28.48 -18.63
C VAL A 130 -5.29 29.15 -19.86
N ASP A 131 -6.28 28.50 -20.48
CA ASP A 131 -7.03 29.09 -21.58
C ASP A 131 -7.57 30.48 -21.24
N THR A 132 -7.44 31.41 -22.18
CA THR A 132 -7.94 32.78 -22.03
C THR A 132 -9.41 32.92 -22.41
N THR A 133 -9.99 31.93 -23.10
CA THR A 133 -11.37 31.87 -23.61
C THR A 133 -11.90 30.44 -23.58
N GLY A 134 -13.22 30.25 -23.69
CA GLY A 134 -13.84 28.92 -23.80
C GLY A 134 -14.39 28.35 -22.49
N PRO A 135 -15.06 27.18 -22.56
CA PRO A 135 -15.86 26.63 -21.45
C PRO A 135 -15.04 26.06 -20.28
N HIS A 136 -13.73 25.86 -20.46
CA HIS A 136 -12.84 25.34 -19.42
C HIS A 136 -11.92 26.40 -18.80
N LYS A 137 -11.98 27.65 -19.29
CA LYS A 137 -11.17 28.77 -18.78
C LYS A 137 -11.20 28.84 -17.26
N GLY A 138 -10.01 28.83 -16.65
CA GLY A 138 -9.82 29.00 -15.21
C GLY A 138 -10.32 27.84 -14.34
N LYS A 139 -10.78 26.73 -14.93
CA LYS A 139 -11.14 25.53 -14.18
C LYS A 139 -9.88 24.85 -13.64
N TRP A 140 -10.06 24.22 -12.49
CA TRP A 140 -9.04 23.41 -11.83
C TRP A 140 -9.49 21.97 -11.77
N PHE A 141 -8.54 21.06 -11.95
CA PHE A 141 -8.76 19.63 -11.86
C PHE A 141 -7.72 19.00 -10.93
N ILE A 142 -8.08 17.89 -10.32
CA ILE A 142 -7.12 16.98 -9.68
C ILE A 142 -7.00 15.75 -10.57
N SER A 143 -5.76 15.36 -10.84
CA SER A 143 -5.41 14.15 -11.57
C SER A 143 -4.60 13.23 -10.68
N ASN A 144 -4.84 11.93 -10.78
CA ASN A 144 -3.94 10.89 -10.26
C ASN A 144 -3.21 10.18 -11.42
N GLY A 145 -3.29 10.70 -12.65
CA GLY A 145 -2.66 10.08 -13.83
C GLY A 145 -3.55 9.07 -14.56
N THR A 146 -4.64 8.59 -13.93
CA THR A 146 -5.65 7.74 -14.59
C THR A 146 -7.03 8.36 -14.65
N HIS A 147 -7.34 9.26 -13.72
CA HIS A 147 -8.64 9.92 -13.60
C HIS A 147 -8.45 11.43 -13.46
N LEU A 148 -9.42 12.16 -14.00
CA LEU A 148 -9.51 13.60 -13.86
C LEU A 148 -10.81 13.97 -13.15
N ARG A 149 -10.72 14.78 -12.09
CA ARG A 149 -11.89 15.30 -11.37
C ARG A 149 -11.87 16.82 -11.32
N TYR A 150 -13.00 17.45 -11.64
CA TYR A 150 -13.18 18.89 -11.53
C TYR A 150 -13.23 19.33 -10.06
N ILE A 151 -12.50 20.39 -9.74
CA ILE A 151 -12.47 20.98 -8.40
C ILE A 151 -13.55 22.04 -8.32
N ARG A 152 -14.68 21.67 -7.71
CA ARG A 152 -15.91 22.47 -7.70
C ARG A 152 -15.87 23.72 -6.81
N THR A 153 -15.01 23.76 -5.78
CA THR A 153 -15.04 24.84 -4.77
C THR A 153 -13.64 25.39 -4.44
N PRO A 154 -13.53 26.70 -4.14
CA PRO A 154 -12.27 27.31 -3.69
C PRO A 154 -11.72 26.64 -2.42
N ARG A 155 -12.59 26.25 -1.48
CA ARG A 155 -12.17 25.56 -0.25
C ARG A 155 -11.45 24.24 -0.55
N MET A 156 -11.96 23.46 -1.51
CA MET A 156 -11.35 22.21 -1.93
C MET A 156 -9.99 22.46 -2.60
N LEU A 157 -9.90 23.47 -3.46
CA LEU A 157 -8.63 23.90 -4.05
C LEU A 157 -7.60 24.29 -2.97
N SER A 158 -8.01 25.11 -2.00
CA SER A 158 -7.16 25.53 -0.87
C SER A 158 -6.67 24.35 -0.02
N SER A 159 -7.49 23.32 0.19
CA SER A 159 -7.07 22.08 0.86
C SER A 159 -5.94 21.36 0.11
N TYR A 160 -6.04 21.29 -1.23
CA TYR A 160 -5.04 20.66 -2.07
C TYR A 160 -3.74 21.46 -2.17
N GLN A 161 -3.83 22.79 -2.19
CA GLN A 161 -2.67 23.67 -2.35
C GLN A 161 -1.78 23.69 -1.11
N ASN A 162 -2.24 24.17 0.05
CA ASN A 162 -1.52 24.02 1.33
C ASN A 162 -2.25 24.65 2.55
N GLN A 163 -3.56 24.90 2.51
CA GLN A 163 -4.20 25.73 3.54
C GLN A 163 -4.88 24.93 4.63
N TYR A 164 -5.82 24.05 4.27
CA TYR A 164 -6.65 23.33 5.24
C TYR A 164 -6.11 21.92 5.49
N ALA A 165 -6.37 20.99 4.57
CA ALA A 165 -5.83 19.64 4.63
C ALA A 165 -4.31 19.58 4.38
N LYS A 166 -3.72 20.69 3.92
CA LYS A 166 -2.27 20.84 3.69
C LYS A 166 -1.67 19.73 2.84
N MET A 167 -2.39 19.32 1.79
CA MET A 167 -1.94 18.21 0.93
C MET A 167 -0.72 18.57 0.07
N ASN A 168 -0.50 19.86 -0.18
CA ASN A 168 0.69 20.36 -0.86
C ASN A 168 0.96 19.70 -2.22
N LEU A 169 -0.11 19.55 -3.02
CA LEU A 169 -0.04 18.90 -4.32
C LEU A 169 0.70 19.78 -5.33
N LYS A 170 1.47 19.14 -6.23
CA LYS A 170 2.10 19.80 -7.37
C LYS A 170 1.05 20.45 -8.26
N ILE A 171 1.36 21.62 -8.80
CA ILE A 171 0.48 22.36 -9.72
C ILE A 171 1.14 22.41 -11.09
N ASP A 172 0.38 22.07 -12.11
CA ASP A 172 0.77 22.28 -13.50
C ASP A 172 -0.29 23.09 -14.26
N ASN A 173 0.17 23.83 -15.27
CA ASN A 173 -0.63 24.69 -16.12
C ASN A 173 -0.80 24.03 -17.48
N ILE A 174 -2.04 23.85 -17.92
CA ILE A 174 -2.34 23.09 -19.14
C ILE A 174 -3.44 23.77 -19.95
N TYR A 175 -3.38 23.68 -21.28
CA TYR A 175 -4.48 24.14 -22.14
C TYR A 175 -5.60 23.10 -22.17
N SER A 176 -6.87 23.52 -22.24
CA SER A 176 -7.97 22.53 -22.26
C SER A 176 -7.94 21.64 -23.50
N SER A 177 -7.33 22.12 -24.59
CA SER A 177 -7.14 21.33 -25.81
C SER A 177 -6.16 20.16 -25.65
N GLU A 178 -5.23 20.26 -24.69
CA GLU A 178 -4.29 19.17 -24.37
C GLU A 178 -4.95 18.10 -23.48
N LEU A 179 -5.96 18.48 -22.69
CA LEU A 179 -6.72 17.53 -21.89
C LEU A 179 -7.88 16.89 -22.67
N PHE A 180 -8.68 17.68 -23.37
CA PHE A 180 -9.97 17.26 -23.94
C PHE A 180 -10.03 17.35 -25.47
N GLY A 181 -8.94 17.76 -26.14
CA GLY A 181 -8.90 17.86 -27.60
C GLY A 181 -8.86 16.50 -28.30
N LYS A 182 -8.83 16.51 -29.64
CA LYS A 182 -8.78 15.27 -30.47
C LYS A 182 -7.58 14.35 -30.16
N LYS A 183 -6.52 14.89 -29.58
CA LYS A 183 -5.32 14.16 -29.13
C LYS A 183 -5.14 14.24 -27.62
N GLY A 184 -6.15 14.72 -26.89
CA GLY A 184 -6.07 14.87 -25.45
C GLY A 184 -6.05 13.52 -24.75
N GLU A 185 -5.43 13.49 -23.57
CA GLU A 185 -5.27 12.26 -22.79
C GLU A 185 -6.59 11.79 -22.16
N PHE A 186 -7.61 12.66 -22.07
CA PHE A 186 -8.87 12.38 -21.40
C PHE A 186 -10.09 12.63 -22.30
N ASP A 187 -10.96 11.62 -22.42
CA ASP A 187 -12.32 11.83 -22.92
C ASP A 187 -13.15 12.56 -21.85
N GLU A 188 -13.73 13.70 -22.23
CA GLU A 188 -14.54 14.55 -21.36
C GLU A 188 -15.69 13.80 -20.67
N LYS A 189 -16.20 12.73 -21.31
CA LYS A 189 -17.26 11.87 -20.74
C LYS A 189 -16.80 11.08 -19.52
N ASN A 190 -15.50 10.87 -19.37
CA ASN A 190 -14.90 10.12 -18.27
C ASN A 190 -14.42 11.03 -17.13
N VAL A 191 -14.63 12.35 -17.27
CA VAL A 191 -14.30 13.33 -16.24
C VAL A 191 -15.40 13.33 -15.18
N ILE A 192 -14.99 13.27 -13.91
CA ILE A 192 -15.90 13.48 -12.79
C ILE A 192 -16.04 15.00 -12.61
N TRP A 193 -17.08 15.56 -13.25
CA TRP A 193 -17.51 16.94 -13.06
C TRP A 193 -18.06 17.17 -11.66
#